data_AF-A0A4Q5R888-F1
#
_entry.id   AF-A0A4Q5R888-F1
#
_cell.length_a   1.000
_cell.length_b   1.000
_cell.length_c   1.000
_cell.angle_alpha   90.00
_cell.angle_beta   90.00
_cell.angle_gamma   90.00
#
_symmetry.space_group_name_H-M   'P 1'
#
loop_
_entity.id
_entity.type
_entity.pdbx_description
1 polymer ?
#
loop_
_entity_poly.entity_id
_entity_poly.type
_entity_poly.pdbx_seq_one_letter_code
_entity_poly.pdbx_strand_id
1 'polypeptide(L)'
;MRFLRLLLLLVLVAPATPAAAYSVLTHQSIIDSTWDKCVLLLLQQRYPGATTKQQNEAKSYAYGGAILQDMGYYPLGAELFTNLTHYVRSGDFVRNLLREANDRNEYAFALGALAHYAADNAGHPDATNLVLPRLYPKRNAELGPVVTYEQAPLNHTEVEFAFDVMQIATGRYRSQAYHKHIGFRVSKPLLESAFRQTYGLKLGQVFFNVDASIAAFRLAVNQVLPAAVRAAWYSQRKQIWRASPTLRRRYRAYKKNPAEFAKEHGADFERPGLGARVLASIINL
;
A
#
# COMPACT_ATOMS: atom_id res chain seq x y z
N MET A 1 -22.96 16.45 35.45
CA MET A 1 -21.90 17.00 34.55
C MET A 1 -20.55 16.29 34.66
N ARG A 2 -20.04 15.96 35.86
CA ARG A 2 -18.79 15.20 36.03
C ARG A 2 -18.82 13.79 35.41
N PHE A 3 -19.94 13.08 35.57
CA PHE A 3 -20.15 11.76 34.98
C PHE A 3 -20.13 11.78 33.45
N LEU A 4 -20.80 12.76 32.84
CA LEU A 4 -20.83 12.93 31.38
C LEU A 4 -19.44 13.28 30.81
N ARG A 5 -18.63 14.06 31.55
CA ARG A 5 -17.23 14.36 31.20
C ARG A 5 -16.33 13.13 31.34
N LEU A 6 -16.53 12.30 32.35
CA LEU A 6 -15.81 11.02 32.50
C LEU A 6 -16.18 10.03 31.40
N LEU A 7 -17.45 9.98 31.00
CA LEU A 7 -17.91 9.14 29.90
C LEU A 7 -17.34 9.63 28.56
N LEU A 8 -17.30 10.94 28.32
CA LEU A 8 -16.65 11.53 27.14
C LEU A 8 -15.13 11.27 27.13
N LEU A 9 -14.46 11.33 28.28
CA LEU A 9 -13.05 10.96 28.43
C LEU A 9 -12.83 9.47 28.17
N LEU A 10 -13.71 8.58 28.65
CA LEU A 10 -13.66 7.15 28.37
C LEU A 10 -13.95 6.81 26.90
N VAL A 11 -14.78 7.59 26.21
CA VAL A 11 -15.02 7.46 24.76
C VAL A 11 -13.87 8.04 23.94
N LEU A 12 -13.16 9.05 24.45
CA LEU A 12 -11.95 9.62 23.83
C LEU A 12 -10.67 8.80 24.10
N VAL A 13 -10.69 7.95 25.13
CA VAL A 13 -9.59 7.05 25.54
C VAL A 13 -9.92 5.57 25.24
N ALA A 14 -11.12 5.29 24.69
CA ALA A 14 -11.40 3.99 24.11
C ALA A 14 -10.31 3.70 23.06
N PRO A 15 -9.58 2.57 23.18
CA PRO A 15 -8.59 2.22 22.18
C PRO A 15 -9.33 2.16 20.84
N ALA A 16 -8.91 3.01 19.90
CA ALA A 16 -9.25 2.77 18.51
C ALA A 16 -8.82 1.33 18.22
N THR A 17 -9.75 0.50 17.76
CA THR A 17 -9.37 -0.80 17.19
C THR A 17 -8.29 -0.51 16.14
N PRO A 18 -7.13 -1.17 16.21
CA PRO A 18 -6.02 -0.84 15.35
C PRO A 18 -6.42 -1.01 13.87
N ALA A 19 -6.11 -0.02 13.03
CA ALA A 19 -6.22 -0.14 11.59
C ALA A 19 -4.92 -0.76 11.07
N ALA A 20 -5.06 -1.89 10.38
CA ALA A 20 -4.00 -2.83 10.06
C ALA A 20 -3.61 -2.72 8.58
N ALA A 21 -2.32 -2.72 8.25
CA ALA A 21 -1.79 -2.25 6.96
C ALA A 21 -1.69 -3.31 5.86
N TYR A 22 -2.11 -3.06 4.62
CA TYR A 22 -1.75 -3.89 3.47
C TYR A 22 -0.35 -3.53 2.92
N SER A 23 0.16 -4.34 1.98
CA SER A 23 1.37 -3.95 1.25
C SER A 23 1.13 -2.76 0.31
N VAL A 24 2.19 -2.00 0.08
CA VAL A 24 2.20 -0.79 -0.76
C VAL A 24 1.63 -0.99 -2.17
N LEU A 25 1.87 -2.14 -2.83
CA LEU A 25 1.36 -2.37 -4.19
C LEU A 25 -0.15 -2.62 -4.21
N THR A 26 -0.67 -3.27 -3.17
CA THR A 26 -2.12 -3.47 -2.99
C THR A 26 -2.83 -2.12 -2.91
N HIS A 27 -2.31 -1.18 -2.12
CA HIS A 27 -2.88 0.16 -2.03
C HIS A 27 -2.89 0.93 -3.36
N GLN A 28 -1.80 0.86 -4.14
CA GLN A 28 -1.79 1.44 -5.49
C GLN A 28 -2.80 0.76 -6.42
N SER A 29 -3.00 -0.55 -6.30
CA SER A 29 -3.98 -1.30 -7.09
C SER A 29 -5.43 -0.92 -6.76
N ILE A 30 -5.70 -0.52 -5.51
CA ILE A 30 -7.01 -0.03 -5.08
C ILE A 30 -7.29 1.32 -5.74
N ILE A 31 -6.30 2.23 -5.77
CA ILE A 31 -6.40 3.47 -6.55
C ILE A 31 -6.65 3.17 -8.03
N ASP A 32 -5.96 2.20 -8.61
CA ASP A 32 -6.19 1.79 -10.00
C ASP A 32 -7.63 1.29 -10.25
N SER A 33 -8.16 0.48 -9.33
CA SER A 33 -9.46 -0.15 -9.48
C SER A 33 -10.63 0.82 -9.24
N THR A 34 -10.37 1.90 -8.50
CA THR A 34 -11.36 2.91 -8.09
C THR A 34 -11.19 4.25 -8.82
N TRP A 35 -10.15 4.41 -9.65
CA TRP A 35 -9.81 5.68 -10.29
C TRP A 35 -10.99 6.30 -11.03
N ASP A 36 -11.48 5.63 -12.08
CA ASP A 36 -12.55 6.16 -12.93
C ASP A 36 -13.94 6.12 -12.24
N LYS A 37 -14.11 5.24 -11.25
CA LYS A 37 -15.39 5.00 -10.57
C LYS A 37 -15.65 5.92 -9.38
N CYS A 38 -14.58 6.41 -8.75
CA CYS A 38 -14.68 7.14 -7.49
C CYS A 38 -13.72 8.32 -7.45
N VAL A 39 -12.40 8.07 -7.53
CA VAL A 39 -11.39 9.09 -7.26
C VAL A 39 -11.45 10.23 -8.27
N LEU A 40 -11.47 9.91 -9.57
CA LEU A 40 -11.53 10.91 -10.64
C LEU A 40 -12.84 11.70 -10.60
N LEU A 41 -13.97 11.05 -10.28
CA LEU A 41 -15.27 11.71 -10.17
C LEU A 41 -15.26 12.74 -9.03
N LEU A 42 -14.73 12.37 -7.85
CA LEU A 42 -14.59 13.30 -6.72
C LEU A 42 -13.65 14.47 -7.06
N LEU A 43 -12.55 14.20 -7.75
CA LEU A 43 -11.63 15.24 -8.22
C LEU A 43 -12.32 16.20 -9.19
N GLN A 44 -13.10 15.69 -10.15
CA GLN A 44 -13.84 16.51 -11.12
C GLN A 44 -14.95 17.32 -10.46
N GLN A 45 -15.62 16.76 -9.45
CA GLN A 45 -16.69 17.45 -8.72
C GLN A 45 -16.15 18.65 -7.93
N ARG A 46 -14.99 18.51 -7.25
CA ARG A 46 -14.39 19.59 -6.46
C ARG A 46 -13.53 20.54 -7.30
N TYR A 47 -12.81 20.01 -8.29
CA TYR A 47 -11.88 20.74 -9.16
C TYR A 47 -12.10 20.36 -10.64
N PRO A 48 -13.13 20.92 -11.31
CA PRO A 48 -13.50 20.55 -12.69
C PRO A 48 -12.47 20.99 -13.75
N GLY A 49 -12.64 20.50 -14.99
CA GLY A 49 -11.87 20.96 -16.16
C GLY A 49 -10.44 20.41 -16.28
N ALA A 50 -10.15 19.26 -15.67
CA ALA A 50 -8.81 18.66 -15.73
C ALA A 50 -8.49 18.08 -17.11
N THR A 51 -7.35 18.48 -17.70
CA THR A 51 -6.77 17.76 -18.85
C THR A 51 -6.28 16.38 -18.45
N THR A 52 -6.14 15.44 -19.39
CA THR A 52 -5.58 14.09 -19.12
C THR A 52 -4.22 14.14 -18.43
N LYS A 53 -3.37 15.12 -18.80
CA LYS A 53 -2.07 15.32 -18.14
C LYS A 53 -2.23 15.67 -16.66
N GLN A 54 -3.14 16.58 -16.34
CA GLN A 54 -3.43 16.98 -14.95
C GLN A 54 -4.11 15.84 -14.17
N GLN A 55 -4.91 15.01 -14.83
CA GLN A 55 -5.49 13.82 -14.19
C GLN A 55 -4.42 12.79 -13.83
N ASN A 56 -3.46 12.53 -14.74
CA ASN A 56 -2.33 11.63 -14.46
C ASN A 56 -1.42 12.18 -13.33
N GLU A 57 -1.20 13.50 -13.32
CA GLU A 57 -0.49 14.16 -12.23
C GLU A 57 -1.22 13.99 -10.88
N ALA A 58 -2.52 14.26 -10.83
CA ALA A 58 -3.34 14.01 -9.64
C ALA A 58 -3.31 12.54 -9.22
N LYS A 59 -3.31 11.60 -10.18
CA LYS A 59 -3.19 10.16 -9.90
C LYS A 59 -1.88 9.82 -9.18
N SER A 60 -0.78 10.46 -9.56
CA SER A 60 0.51 10.28 -8.86
C SER A 60 0.45 10.72 -7.39
N TYR A 61 -0.34 11.75 -7.07
CA TYR A 61 -0.59 12.16 -5.69
C TYR A 61 -1.53 11.19 -4.97
N ALA A 62 -2.57 10.70 -5.62
CA ALA A 62 -3.43 9.66 -5.05
C ALA A 62 -2.65 8.38 -4.71
N TYR A 63 -1.73 7.93 -5.57
CA TYR A 63 -0.82 6.85 -5.22
C TYR A 63 0.05 7.18 -4.03
N GLY A 64 0.61 8.40 -3.97
CA GLY A 64 1.48 8.79 -2.86
C GLY A 64 0.73 8.83 -1.54
N GLY A 65 -0.51 9.31 -1.54
CA GLY A 65 -1.37 9.29 -0.35
C GLY A 65 -1.77 7.88 0.07
N ALA A 66 -2.02 6.98 -0.89
CA ALA A 66 -2.45 5.61 -0.62
C ALA A 66 -1.37 4.72 0.01
N ILE A 67 -0.11 5.14 -0.04
CA ILE A 67 1.03 4.35 0.46
C ILE A 67 1.80 5.10 1.55
N LEU A 68 1.36 6.31 1.90
CA LEU A 68 2.13 7.21 2.74
C LEU A 68 2.27 6.67 4.15
N GLN A 69 1.18 6.18 4.74
CA GLN A 69 1.17 5.73 6.12
C GLN A 69 2.25 4.65 6.37
N ASP A 70 2.51 3.77 5.40
CA ASP A 70 3.52 2.71 5.52
C ASP A 70 4.97 3.19 5.41
N MET A 71 5.20 4.44 5.00
CA MET A 71 6.53 4.99 4.72
C MET A 71 7.51 4.82 5.90
N GLY A 72 7.01 4.85 7.14
CA GLY A 72 7.83 4.72 8.34
C GLY A 72 8.44 3.33 8.55
N TYR A 73 7.90 2.28 7.91
CA TYR A 73 8.46 0.92 7.94
C TYR A 73 9.56 0.68 6.88
N TYR A 74 9.86 1.68 6.04
CA TYR A 74 10.89 1.59 5.01
C TYR A 74 12.22 2.24 5.48
N PRO A 75 13.35 1.98 4.79
CA PRO A 75 14.65 2.55 5.16
C PRO A 75 14.60 4.08 5.32
N LEU A 76 15.25 4.57 6.38
CA LEU A 76 15.20 5.99 6.81
C LEU A 76 13.80 6.49 7.18
N GLY A 77 12.81 5.60 7.31
CA GLY A 77 11.49 5.89 7.85
C GLY A 77 11.51 6.14 9.35
N ALA A 78 10.33 6.43 9.89
CA ALA A 78 10.09 6.56 11.32
C ALA A 78 8.88 5.72 11.70
N GLU A 79 9.11 4.62 12.44
CA GLU A 79 8.05 3.70 12.87
C GLU A 79 6.94 4.44 13.62
N LEU A 80 7.30 5.42 14.44
CA LEU A 80 6.35 6.28 15.16
C LEU A 80 5.37 6.99 14.21
N PHE A 81 5.81 7.46 13.05
CA PHE A 81 4.90 8.09 12.07
C PHE A 81 3.86 7.09 11.58
N THR A 82 4.30 5.90 11.19
CA THR A 82 3.42 4.84 10.70
C THR A 82 2.47 4.38 11.79
N ASN A 83 2.96 4.14 13.01
CA ASN A 83 2.13 3.72 14.13
C ASN A 83 1.08 4.79 14.51
N LEU A 84 1.44 6.08 14.47
CA LEU A 84 0.46 7.15 14.70
C LEU A 84 -0.61 7.16 13.61
N THR A 85 -0.18 7.16 12.34
CA THR A 85 -1.10 7.28 11.19
C THR A 85 -1.98 6.05 10.95
N HIS A 86 -1.61 4.89 11.49
CA HIS A 86 -2.43 3.68 11.51
C HIS A 86 -3.31 3.56 12.76
N TYR A 87 -2.75 3.78 13.95
CA TYR A 87 -3.37 3.30 15.19
C TYR A 87 -3.90 4.40 16.10
N VAL A 88 -3.49 5.66 15.90
CA VAL A 88 -3.85 6.76 16.80
C VAL A 88 -4.60 7.81 16.02
N ARG A 89 -5.91 7.96 16.25
CA ARG A 89 -6.73 8.99 15.58
C ARG A 89 -6.54 9.01 14.04
N SER A 90 -6.33 7.86 13.43
CA SER A 90 -6.03 7.72 11.99
C SER A 90 -7.14 8.30 11.10
N GLY A 91 -8.41 8.13 11.50
CA GLY A 91 -9.53 8.80 10.85
C GLY A 91 -9.50 10.33 10.95
N ASP A 92 -9.02 10.90 12.05
CA ASP A 92 -8.83 12.36 12.19
C ASP A 92 -7.69 12.84 11.30
N PHE A 93 -6.60 12.07 11.16
CA PHE A 93 -5.50 12.37 10.26
C PHE A 93 -5.98 12.48 8.81
N VAL A 94 -6.73 11.47 8.33
CA VAL A 94 -7.34 11.48 7.00
C VAL A 94 -8.32 12.65 6.83
N ARG A 95 -9.16 12.91 7.84
CA ARG A 95 -10.09 14.03 7.82
C ARG A 95 -9.37 15.38 7.71
N ASN A 96 -8.26 15.55 8.43
CA ASN A 96 -7.44 16.76 8.35
C ASN A 96 -6.77 16.91 6.97
N LEU A 97 -6.28 15.83 6.36
CA LEU A 97 -5.80 15.85 4.97
C LEU A 97 -6.89 16.33 3.99
N LEU A 98 -8.12 15.80 4.10
CA LEU A 98 -9.23 16.17 3.21
C LEU A 98 -9.68 17.63 3.38
N ARG A 99 -9.67 18.10 4.63
CA ARG A 99 -10.07 19.46 5.01
C ARG A 99 -9.06 20.50 4.57
N GLU A 100 -7.78 20.22 4.74
CA GLU A 100 -6.68 21.15 4.47
C GLU A 100 -6.24 21.14 2.99
N ALA A 101 -6.72 20.21 2.17
CA ALA A 101 -6.42 20.19 0.75
C ALA A 101 -7.01 21.40 0.01
N ASN A 102 -6.16 22.18 -0.65
CA ASN A 102 -6.53 23.42 -1.32
C ASN A 102 -6.56 23.31 -2.85
N ASP A 103 -5.91 22.31 -3.43
CA ASP A 103 -5.91 22.07 -4.86
C ASP A 103 -6.23 20.61 -5.24
N ARG A 104 -6.32 20.35 -6.56
CA ARG A 104 -6.63 19.03 -7.11
C ARG A 104 -5.62 17.96 -6.68
N ASN A 105 -4.34 18.28 -6.60
CA ASN A 105 -3.27 17.34 -6.29
C ASN A 105 -3.25 17.03 -4.80
N GLU A 106 -3.39 18.05 -3.95
CA GLU A 106 -3.55 17.90 -2.51
C GLU A 106 -4.80 17.08 -2.18
N TYR A 107 -5.91 17.34 -2.87
CA TYR A 107 -7.13 16.58 -2.66
C TYR A 107 -7.01 15.14 -3.16
N ALA A 108 -6.31 14.91 -4.28
CA ALA A 108 -5.98 13.56 -4.75
C ALA A 108 -5.12 12.80 -3.73
N PHE A 109 -4.11 13.45 -3.17
CA PHE A 109 -3.28 12.90 -2.09
C PHE A 109 -4.13 12.51 -0.87
N ALA A 110 -5.03 13.39 -0.44
CA ALA A 110 -5.94 13.12 0.68
C ALA A 110 -6.91 11.95 0.39
N LEU A 111 -7.46 11.87 -0.83
CA LEU A 111 -8.28 10.74 -1.27
C LEU A 111 -7.49 9.44 -1.33
N GLY A 112 -6.21 9.50 -1.68
CA GLY A 112 -5.28 8.39 -1.57
C GLY A 112 -5.17 7.86 -0.14
N ALA A 113 -4.90 8.76 0.82
CA ALA A 113 -4.80 8.40 2.23
C ALA A 113 -6.13 7.86 2.81
N LEU A 114 -7.27 8.38 2.32
CA LEU A 114 -8.59 7.83 2.64
C LEU A 114 -8.76 6.41 2.10
N ALA A 115 -8.33 6.16 0.86
CA ALA A 115 -8.40 4.83 0.27
C ALA A 115 -7.54 3.83 1.05
N HIS A 116 -6.36 4.24 1.50
CA HIS A 116 -5.51 3.45 2.39
C HIS A 116 -6.25 3.10 3.68
N TYR A 117 -6.73 4.11 4.41
CA TYR A 117 -7.48 3.92 5.65
C TYR A 117 -8.69 2.99 5.47
N ALA A 118 -9.46 3.16 4.39
CA ALA A 118 -10.62 2.31 4.12
C ALA A 118 -10.22 0.87 3.75
N ALA A 119 -9.18 0.70 2.94
CA ALA A 119 -8.69 -0.60 2.51
C ALA A 119 -8.24 -1.45 3.70
N ASP A 120 -7.49 -0.85 4.61
CA ASP A 120 -6.92 -1.51 5.78
C ASP A 120 -7.99 -1.94 6.79
N ASN A 121 -8.94 -1.05 7.07
CA ASN A 121 -10.04 -1.35 7.98
C ASN A 121 -10.99 -2.43 7.46
N ALA A 122 -11.15 -2.57 6.14
CA ALA A 122 -11.96 -3.64 5.56
C ALA A 122 -11.14 -4.93 5.37
N GLY A 123 -9.92 -4.77 4.87
CA GLY A 123 -9.19 -5.85 4.28
C GLY A 123 -8.50 -6.81 5.24
N HIS A 124 -8.00 -6.30 6.36
CA HIS A 124 -7.45 -7.16 7.40
C HIS A 124 -8.46 -8.12 8.01
N PRO A 125 -9.61 -7.65 8.54
CA PRO A 125 -10.61 -8.55 9.11
C PRO A 125 -11.18 -9.51 8.05
N ASP A 126 -11.32 -9.07 6.80
CA ASP A 126 -11.94 -9.88 5.74
C ASP A 126 -10.95 -10.82 5.02
N ALA A 127 -9.63 -10.58 5.12
CA ALA A 127 -8.61 -11.35 4.41
C ALA A 127 -7.42 -11.73 5.31
N THR A 128 -6.51 -10.79 5.60
CA THR A 128 -5.20 -11.13 6.20
C THR A 128 -5.34 -11.86 7.53
N ASN A 129 -6.23 -11.38 8.41
CA ASN A 129 -6.45 -11.97 9.74
C ASN A 129 -6.97 -13.42 9.66
N LEU A 130 -7.69 -13.76 8.60
CA LEU A 130 -8.28 -15.08 8.37
C LEU A 130 -7.34 -16.02 7.60
N VAL A 131 -6.50 -15.46 6.73
CA VAL A 131 -5.58 -16.21 5.87
C VAL A 131 -4.31 -16.58 6.63
N LEU A 132 -3.78 -15.69 7.48
CA LEU A 132 -2.57 -15.93 8.26
C LEU A 132 -2.61 -17.24 9.05
N PRO A 133 -3.58 -17.51 9.93
CA PRO A 133 -3.60 -18.76 10.69
C PRO A 133 -3.74 -20.01 9.79
N ARG A 134 -4.33 -19.88 8.60
CA ARG A 134 -4.41 -20.98 7.62
C ARG A 134 -3.07 -21.30 6.97
N LEU A 135 -2.24 -20.29 6.75
CA LEU A 135 -0.89 -20.45 6.19
C LEU A 135 0.14 -20.87 7.24
N TYR A 136 -0.09 -20.54 8.52
CA TYR A 136 0.82 -20.84 9.62
C TYR A 136 0.11 -21.68 10.70
N PRO A 137 0.05 -23.03 10.58
CA PRO A 137 -0.65 -23.90 11.53
C PRO A 137 -0.19 -23.74 12.98
N LYS A 138 1.09 -23.43 13.21
CA LYS A 138 1.61 -23.12 14.55
C LYS A 138 0.96 -21.86 15.14
N ARG A 139 0.82 -20.80 14.34
CA ARG A 139 0.14 -19.56 14.76
C ARG A 139 -1.34 -19.78 15.04
N ASN A 140 -2.01 -20.62 14.24
CA ASN A 140 -3.39 -20.99 14.52
C ASN A 140 -3.54 -21.73 15.85
N ALA A 141 -2.62 -22.64 16.16
CA ALA A 141 -2.63 -23.36 17.45
C ALA A 141 -2.38 -22.42 18.64
N GLU A 142 -1.54 -21.39 18.47
CA GLU A 142 -1.17 -20.43 19.52
C GLU A 142 -2.21 -19.30 19.72
N LEU A 143 -2.74 -18.74 18.63
CA LEU A 143 -3.49 -17.48 18.61
C LEU A 143 -4.94 -17.63 18.14
N GLY A 144 -5.29 -18.79 17.59
CA GLY A 144 -6.63 -19.09 17.07
C GLY A 144 -6.85 -18.72 15.60
N PRO A 145 -8.11 -18.78 15.14
CA PRO A 145 -8.46 -18.71 13.71
C PRO A 145 -8.48 -17.29 13.13
N VAL A 146 -8.26 -16.27 13.97
CA VAL A 146 -8.19 -14.85 13.58
C VAL A 146 -6.95 -14.28 14.26
N VAL A 147 -5.97 -13.83 13.47
CA VAL A 147 -4.70 -13.29 13.99
C VAL A 147 -4.51 -11.87 13.51
N THR A 148 -4.50 -10.89 14.41
CA THR A 148 -4.32 -9.47 14.09
C THR A 148 -2.85 -9.10 13.90
N TYR A 149 -2.60 -7.91 13.35
CA TYR A 149 -1.24 -7.42 13.08
C TYR A 149 -0.40 -7.38 14.36
N GLU A 150 -0.96 -6.90 15.47
CA GLU A 150 -0.28 -6.76 16.76
C GLU A 150 0.16 -8.11 17.33
N GLN A 151 -0.57 -9.18 17.02
CA GLN A 151 -0.26 -10.52 17.48
C GLN A 151 0.87 -11.17 16.69
N ALA A 152 1.01 -10.84 15.40
CA ALA A 152 2.00 -11.47 14.51
C ALA A 152 2.43 -10.55 13.34
N PRO A 153 3.14 -9.43 13.60
CA PRO A 153 3.41 -8.39 12.59
C PRO A 153 4.28 -8.90 11.43
N LEU A 154 5.24 -9.78 11.74
CA LEU A 154 6.09 -10.42 10.71
C LEU A 154 5.27 -11.31 9.78
N ASN A 155 4.39 -12.15 10.33
CA ASN A 155 3.57 -13.05 9.51
C ASN A 155 2.51 -12.28 8.71
N HIS A 156 2.01 -11.17 9.23
CA HIS A 156 1.17 -10.23 8.47
C HIS A 156 1.88 -9.71 7.22
N THR A 157 3.10 -9.18 7.42
CA THR A 157 3.93 -8.68 6.32
C THR A 157 4.21 -9.76 5.27
N GLU A 158 4.46 -11.00 5.69
CA GLU A 158 4.67 -12.13 4.78
C GLU A 158 3.43 -12.47 3.95
N VAL A 159 2.24 -12.49 4.58
CA VAL A 159 0.97 -12.79 3.90
C VAL A 159 0.60 -11.71 2.89
N GLU A 160 0.76 -10.43 3.26
CA GLU A 160 0.51 -9.30 2.37
C GLU A 160 1.48 -9.29 1.19
N PHE A 161 2.76 -9.55 1.44
CA PHE A 161 3.75 -9.71 0.37
C PHE A 161 3.39 -10.89 -0.56
N ALA A 162 2.90 -12.00 0.00
CA ALA A 162 2.43 -13.13 -0.80
C ALA A 162 1.21 -12.76 -1.66
N PHE A 163 0.30 -11.92 -1.17
CA PHE A 163 -0.78 -11.37 -1.98
C PHE A 163 -0.23 -10.58 -3.17
N ASP A 164 0.72 -9.68 -2.96
CA ASP A 164 1.34 -8.91 -4.07
C ASP A 164 1.96 -9.82 -5.13
N VAL A 165 2.72 -10.83 -4.70
CA VAL A 165 3.32 -11.82 -5.60
C VAL A 165 2.24 -12.50 -6.45
N MET A 166 1.14 -12.91 -5.82
CA MET A 166 0.04 -13.58 -6.51
C MET A 166 -0.72 -12.65 -7.46
N GLN A 167 -0.96 -11.40 -7.07
CA GLN A 167 -1.70 -10.43 -7.88
C GLN A 167 -0.89 -9.97 -9.10
N ILE A 168 0.43 -9.79 -8.94
CA ILE A 168 1.34 -9.53 -10.04
C ILE A 168 1.45 -10.74 -10.97
N ALA A 169 1.63 -11.94 -10.41
CA ALA A 169 1.71 -13.16 -11.20
C ALA A 169 0.45 -13.36 -12.06
N THR A 170 -0.73 -13.12 -11.47
CA THR A 170 -2.03 -13.22 -12.16
C THR A 170 -2.29 -12.06 -13.09
N GLY A 171 -1.42 -11.05 -13.06
CA GLY A 171 -1.49 -9.76 -13.75
C GLY A 171 -2.84 -9.09 -13.58
N ARG A 172 -3.33 -9.13 -12.34
CA ARG A 172 -4.44 -8.32 -11.84
C ARG A 172 -3.96 -6.91 -11.48
N TYR A 173 -2.70 -6.76 -11.09
CA TYR A 173 -2.07 -5.46 -10.91
C TYR A 173 -1.58 -4.89 -12.23
N ARG A 174 -1.54 -3.56 -12.31
CA ARG A 174 -0.87 -2.85 -13.41
C ARG A 174 0.63 -3.18 -13.42
N SER A 175 1.25 -3.02 -14.58
CA SER A 175 2.67 -3.34 -14.74
C SER A 175 3.57 -2.35 -13.99
N GLN A 176 4.79 -2.76 -13.66
CA GLN A 176 5.77 -1.85 -13.06
C GLN A 176 6.06 -0.65 -13.98
N ALA A 177 6.09 -0.87 -15.30
CA ALA A 177 6.26 0.21 -16.27
C ALA A 177 5.14 1.26 -16.16
N TYR A 178 3.89 0.83 -15.94
CA TYR A 178 2.76 1.74 -15.71
C TYR A 178 2.93 2.54 -14.41
N HIS A 179 3.25 1.88 -13.30
CA HIS A 179 3.47 2.56 -12.02
C HIS A 179 4.67 3.50 -12.05
N LYS A 180 5.74 3.17 -12.79
CA LYS A 180 6.89 4.07 -13.01
C LYS A 180 6.54 5.27 -13.90
N HIS A 181 5.69 5.07 -14.91
CA HIS A 181 5.26 6.14 -15.81
C HIS A 181 4.42 7.19 -15.07
N ILE A 182 3.47 6.75 -14.24
CA ILE A 182 2.68 7.66 -13.40
C ILE A 182 3.52 8.19 -12.23
N GLY A 183 4.30 7.31 -11.60
CA GLY A 183 5.05 7.59 -10.38
C GLY A 183 4.14 7.89 -9.18
N PHE A 184 4.74 8.15 -8.02
CA PHE A 184 4.00 8.70 -6.88
C PHE A 184 4.64 9.99 -6.37
N ARG A 185 3.80 10.89 -5.87
CA ARG A 185 4.18 12.20 -5.33
C ARG A 185 3.55 12.40 -3.95
N VAL A 186 4.30 13.06 -3.08
CA VAL A 186 3.87 13.36 -1.71
C VAL A 186 3.58 14.85 -1.63
N SER A 187 2.37 15.23 -1.21
CA SER A 187 2.09 16.62 -0.87
C SER A 187 2.63 16.92 0.53
N LYS A 188 3.91 17.29 0.60
CA LYS A 188 4.62 17.55 1.86
C LYS A 188 3.98 18.68 2.69
N PRO A 189 3.59 19.84 2.12
CA PRO A 189 2.94 20.90 2.89
C PRO A 189 1.62 20.44 3.53
N LEU A 190 0.78 19.73 2.76
CA LEU A 190 -0.47 19.17 3.26
C LEU A 190 -0.21 18.14 4.37
N LEU A 191 0.75 17.23 4.16
CA LEU A 191 1.14 16.22 5.14
C LEU A 191 1.61 16.85 6.45
N GLU A 192 2.48 17.86 6.38
CA GLU A 192 2.97 18.58 7.55
C GLU A 192 1.85 19.29 8.32
N SER A 193 0.93 19.95 7.60
CA SER A 193 -0.22 20.63 8.22
C SER A 193 -1.14 19.63 8.93
N ALA A 194 -1.56 18.58 8.23
CA ALA A 194 -2.49 17.57 8.76
C ALA A 194 -1.88 16.76 9.90
N PHE A 195 -0.60 16.38 9.80
CA PHE A 195 0.09 15.66 10.86
C PHE A 195 0.19 16.51 12.14
N ARG A 196 0.56 17.80 12.00
CA ARG A 196 0.63 18.73 13.13
C ARG A 196 -0.73 18.98 13.76
N GLN A 197 -1.79 19.15 12.96
CA GLN A 197 -3.15 19.32 13.51
C GLN A 197 -3.65 18.10 14.25
N THR A 198 -3.29 16.89 13.80
CA THR A 198 -3.79 15.65 14.38
C THR A 198 -3.04 15.28 15.66
N TYR A 199 -1.72 15.42 15.64
CA TYR A 199 -0.83 14.87 16.68
C TYR A 199 -0.12 15.94 17.51
N GLY A 200 -0.19 17.21 17.13
CA GLY A 200 0.57 18.28 17.77
C GLY A 200 2.07 18.23 17.49
N LEU A 201 2.53 17.35 16.61
CA LEU A 201 3.94 17.12 16.28
C LEU A 201 4.27 17.64 14.88
N LYS A 202 5.48 18.19 14.71
CA LYS A 202 6.05 18.45 13.37
C LYS A 202 6.67 17.17 12.83
N LEU A 203 6.65 16.96 11.51
CA LEU A 203 7.30 15.79 10.90
C LEU A 203 8.79 15.69 11.27
N GLY A 204 9.51 16.81 11.34
CA GLY A 204 10.93 16.84 11.72
C GLY A 204 11.20 16.50 13.20
N GLN A 205 10.17 16.33 14.04
CA GLN A 205 10.32 15.76 15.39
C GLN A 205 10.20 14.23 15.38
N VAL A 206 9.75 13.65 14.28
CA VAL A 206 9.49 12.21 14.12
C VAL A 206 10.48 11.58 13.15
N PHE A 207 10.72 12.24 12.01
CA PHE A 207 11.74 11.86 11.04
C PHE A 207 13.03 12.62 11.27
N PHE A 208 14.16 11.91 11.19
CA PHE A 208 15.48 12.55 11.17
C PHE A 208 15.63 13.53 9.99
N ASN A 209 15.17 13.12 8.80
CA ASN A 209 15.12 13.98 7.62
C ASN A 209 13.97 13.54 6.69
N VAL A 210 12.90 14.35 6.63
CA VAL A 210 11.67 14.04 5.87
C VAL A 210 11.95 13.81 4.38
N ASP A 211 12.81 14.63 3.77
CA ASP A 211 13.09 14.53 2.32
C ASP A 211 13.90 13.27 1.99
N ALA A 212 14.87 12.93 2.85
CA ALA A 212 15.64 11.70 2.72
C ALA A 212 14.73 10.47 2.92
N SER A 213 13.81 10.50 3.88
CA SER A 213 12.83 9.43 4.09
C SER A 213 11.94 9.23 2.87
N ILE A 214 11.39 10.32 2.29
CA ILE A 214 10.57 10.25 1.07
C ILE A 214 11.39 9.71 -0.12
N ALA A 215 12.66 10.11 -0.25
CA ALA A 215 13.54 9.64 -1.31
C ALA A 215 13.88 8.14 -1.17
N ALA A 216 14.22 7.69 0.04
CA ALA A 216 14.49 6.29 0.33
C ALA A 216 13.24 5.42 0.13
N PHE A 217 12.08 5.91 0.57
CA PHE A 217 10.81 5.25 0.32
C PHE A 217 10.50 5.12 -1.19
N ARG A 218 10.74 6.19 -1.96
CA ARG A 218 10.59 6.16 -3.42
C ARG A 218 11.51 5.13 -4.08
N LEU A 219 12.75 5.00 -3.61
CA LEU A 219 13.68 3.97 -4.08
C LEU A 219 13.14 2.57 -3.77
N ALA A 220 12.68 2.35 -2.54
CA ALA A 220 12.17 1.06 -2.10
C ALA A 220 10.96 0.62 -2.93
N VAL A 221 9.97 1.50 -3.10
CA VAL A 221 8.73 1.19 -3.84
C VAL A 221 8.98 1.04 -5.35
N ASN A 222 9.81 1.89 -5.95
CA ASN A 222 9.99 1.86 -7.41
C ASN A 222 11.01 0.81 -7.89
N GLN A 223 11.92 0.37 -7.03
CA GLN A 223 13.03 -0.51 -7.42
C GLN A 223 13.08 -1.78 -6.60
N VAL A 224 13.19 -1.68 -5.27
CA VAL A 224 13.47 -2.81 -4.38
C VAL A 224 12.28 -3.77 -4.31
N LEU A 225 11.09 -3.26 -3.97
CA LEU A 225 9.90 -4.07 -3.78
C LEU A 225 9.50 -4.83 -5.07
N PRO A 226 9.42 -4.19 -6.25
CA PRO A 226 9.14 -4.92 -7.49
C PRO A 226 10.21 -5.95 -7.86
N ALA A 227 11.48 -5.71 -7.50
CA ALA A 227 12.54 -6.70 -7.69
C ALA A 227 12.36 -7.91 -6.78
N ALA A 228 12.03 -7.69 -5.50
CA ALA A 228 11.73 -8.73 -4.53
C ALA A 228 10.50 -9.56 -4.95
N VAL A 229 9.41 -8.90 -5.36
CA VAL A 229 8.19 -9.59 -5.83
C VAL A 229 8.50 -10.48 -7.04
N ARG A 230 9.28 -10.00 -8.01
CA ARG A 230 9.70 -10.83 -9.15
C ARG A 230 10.59 -12.00 -8.76
N ALA A 231 11.51 -11.78 -7.82
CA ALA A 231 12.36 -12.84 -7.29
C ALA A 231 11.52 -13.94 -6.63
N ALA A 232 10.55 -13.56 -5.79
CA ALA A 232 9.63 -14.47 -5.11
C ALA A 232 8.70 -15.20 -6.09
N TRP A 233 8.16 -14.51 -7.09
CA TRP A 233 7.42 -15.15 -8.18
C TRP A 233 8.27 -16.21 -8.90
N TYR A 234 9.51 -15.85 -9.25
CA TYR A 234 10.41 -16.74 -9.98
C TYR A 234 10.76 -18.00 -9.16
N SER A 235 11.04 -17.84 -7.87
CA SER A 235 11.36 -18.98 -6.99
C SER A 235 10.16 -19.91 -6.79
N GLN A 236 8.95 -19.34 -6.61
CA GLN A 236 7.74 -20.11 -6.32
C GLN A 236 6.90 -20.49 -7.55
N ARG A 237 7.37 -20.17 -8.78
CA ARG A 237 6.61 -20.34 -10.04
C ARG A 237 5.94 -21.71 -10.19
N LYS A 238 6.64 -22.80 -9.84
CA LYS A 238 6.11 -24.17 -9.98
C LYS A 238 4.91 -24.41 -9.07
N GLN A 239 4.97 -23.93 -7.82
CA GLN A 239 3.89 -24.08 -6.86
C GLN A 239 2.70 -23.22 -7.26
N ILE A 240 2.96 -21.97 -7.64
CA ILE A 240 1.92 -21.03 -8.05
C ILE A 240 1.18 -21.50 -9.33
N TRP A 241 1.88 -22.09 -10.31
CA TRP A 241 1.24 -22.69 -11.50
C TRP A 241 0.36 -23.91 -11.20
N ARG A 242 0.71 -24.66 -10.15
CA ARG A 242 -0.11 -25.79 -9.69
C ARG A 242 -1.39 -25.28 -9.04
N ALA A 243 -1.30 -24.22 -8.26
CA ALA A 243 -2.42 -23.63 -7.52
C ALA A 243 -3.41 -22.82 -8.39
N SER A 244 -2.99 -22.26 -9.54
CA SER A 244 -3.87 -21.42 -10.38
C SER A 244 -3.95 -21.87 -11.85
N PRO A 245 -5.13 -22.35 -12.30
CA PRO A 245 -5.38 -22.68 -13.71
C PRO A 245 -5.20 -21.47 -14.66
N THR A 246 -5.61 -20.28 -14.23
CA THR A 246 -5.46 -19.02 -14.99
C THR A 246 -4.00 -18.70 -15.26
N LEU A 247 -3.13 -18.86 -14.26
CA LEU A 247 -1.68 -18.65 -14.40
C LEU A 247 -1.05 -19.65 -15.36
N ARG A 248 -1.49 -20.91 -15.29
CA ARG A 248 -1.04 -21.95 -16.20
C ARG A 248 -1.38 -21.62 -17.65
N ARG A 249 -2.59 -21.10 -17.92
CA ARG A 249 -2.99 -20.64 -19.26
C ARG A 249 -2.17 -19.44 -19.72
N ARG A 250 -1.98 -18.45 -18.85
CA ARG A 250 -1.20 -17.24 -19.14
C ARG A 250 0.27 -17.55 -19.44
N TYR A 251 0.89 -18.45 -18.68
CA TYR A 251 2.25 -18.93 -18.94
C TYR A 251 2.36 -19.72 -20.25
N ARG A 252 1.36 -20.55 -20.59
CA ARG A 252 1.31 -21.21 -21.91
C ARG A 252 1.23 -20.22 -23.06
N ALA A 253 0.43 -19.14 -22.92
CA ALA A 253 0.36 -18.07 -23.91
C ALA A 253 1.70 -17.36 -24.07
N TYR A 254 2.37 -16.99 -22.97
CA TYR A 254 3.72 -16.43 -23.00
C TYR A 254 4.73 -17.35 -23.71
N LYS A 255 4.73 -18.66 -23.39
CA LYS A 255 5.61 -19.63 -24.04
C LYS A 255 5.35 -19.78 -25.54
N LYS A 256 4.10 -19.61 -25.97
CA LYS A 256 3.71 -19.73 -27.38
C LYS A 256 4.25 -18.56 -28.20
N ASN A 257 4.11 -17.33 -27.70
CA ASN A 257 4.60 -16.13 -28.37
C ASN A 257 5.02 -15.03 -27.37
N PRO A 258 6.29 -15.03 -26.93
CA PRO A 258 6.77 -14.06 -25.93
C PRO A 258 6.65 -12.60 -26.39
N ALA A 259 6.82 -12.33 -27.69
CA ALA A 259 6.78 -10.97 -28.23
C ALA A 259 5.36 -10.39 -28.25
N GLU A 260 4.39 -11.19 -28.68
CA GLU A 260 2.96 -10.82 -28.64
C GLU A 260 2.46 -10.70 -27.20
N PHE A 261 2.83 -11.65 -26.34
CA PHE A 261 2.51 -11.57 -24.92
C PHE A 261 3.09 -10.32 -24.26
N ALA A 262 4.32 -9.92 -24.61
CA ALA A 262 4.94 -8.70 -24.10
C ALA A 262 4.23 -7.43 -24.59
N LYS A 263 3.64 -7.42 -25.79
CA LYS A 263 2.81 -6.30 -26.26
C LYS A 263 1.52 -6.16 -25.47
N GLU A 264 0.86 -7.27 -25.14
CA GLU A 264 -0.42 -7.27 -24.42
C GLU A 264 -0.28 -7.09 -22.91
N HIS A 265 0.80 -7.60 -22.31
CA HIS A 265 0.95 -7.72 -20.86
C HIS A 265 2.21 -7.04 -20.29
N GLY A 266 3.06 -6.48 -21.15
CA GLY A 266 4.36 -5.92 -20.78
C GLY A 266 5.47 -6.97 -20.74
N ALA A 267 6.73 -6.51 -20.89
CA ALA A 267 7.91 -7.38 -20.98
C ALA A 267 8.36 -7.99 -19.63
N ASP A 268 7.74 -7.60 -18.51
CA ASP A 268 8.21 -7.90 -17.16
C ASP A 268 7.75 -9.26 -16.59
N PHE A 269 7.05 -10.07 -17.39
CA PHE A 269 6.32 -11.27 -16.92
C PHE A 269 7.21 -12.37 -16.31
N GLU A 270 8.47 -12.50 -16.74
CA GLU A 270 9.34 -13.60 -16.27
C GLU A 270 10.81 -13.27 -16.05
N ARG A 271 11.31 -12.11 -16.47
CA ARG A 271 12.75 -11.82 -16.42
C ARG A 271 13.08 -10.93 -15.23
N PRO A 272 13.38 -11.47 -14.03
CA PRO A 272 14.06 -10.71 -13.02
C PRO A 272 15.39 -10.20 -13.61
N GLY A 273 15.66 -8.90 -13.44
CA GLY A 273 16.97 -8.31 -13.76
C GLY A 273 18.08 -9.01 -12.98
N LEU A 274 19.34 -8.79 -13.36
CA LEU A 274 20.50 -9.44 -12.74
C LEU A 274 20.50 -9.30 -11.21
N GLY A 275 20.22 -8.10 -10.67
CA GLY A 275 20.14 -7.87 -9.22
C GLY A 275 19.03 -8.67 -8.52
N ALA A 276 17.86 -8.83 -9.16
CA ALA A 276 16.76 -9.63 -8.60
C ALA A 276 17.07 -11.14 -8.62
N ARG A 277 17.90 -11.62 -9.56
CA ARG A 277 18.40 -13.01 -9.56
C ARG A 277 19.41 -13.24 -8.44
N VAL A 278 20.30 -12.28 -8.18
CA VAL A 278 21.26 -12.35 -7.07
C VAL A 278 20.52 -12.38 -5.72
N LEU A 279 19.53 -11.49 -5.53
CA LEU A 279 18.66 -11.50 -4.34
C LEU A 279 17.87 -12.82 -4.20
N ALA A 280 17.32 -13.35 -5.29
CA ALA A 280 16.62 -14.65 -5.28
C ALA A 280 17.54 -15.80 -4.84
N SER A 281 18.81 -15.79 -5.24
CA SER A 281 19.79 -16.81 -4.84
C SER A 281 20.18 -16.69 -3.36
N ILE A 282 20.14 -15.50 -2.78
CA ILE A 282 20.40 -15.26 -1.35
C ILE A 282 19.20 -15.68 -0.48
N ILE A 283 17.96 -15.47 -0.97
CA ILE A 283 16.73 -15.83 -0.25
C ILE A 283 16.42 -17.33 -0.31
N ASN A 284 16.97 -18.06 -1.30
CA ASN A 284 16.84 -19.52 -1.41
C ASN A 284 18.03 -20.30 -0.80
N LEU A 285 18.90 -19.63 -0.04
CA LEU A 285 19.88 -20.22 0.89
C LEU A 285 19.28 -20.21 2.30
#